data_AF-G0M9W2-F1
#
_entry.id   AF-G0M9W2-F1
#
_cell.length_a   1.000
_cell.length_b   1.000
_cell.length_c   1.000
_cell.angle_alpha   90.00
_cell.angle_beta   90.00
_cell.angle_gamma   90.00
#
_symmetry.space_group_name_H-M   'P 1'
#
loop_
_entity.id
_entity.type
_entity.pdbx_description
1 polymer ?
#
loop_
_entity_poly.entity_id
_entity_poly.type
_entity_poly.pdbx_seq_one_letter_code
_entity_poly.pdbx_strand_id
1 'polypeptide(L)'
;MVPSWDHWRSASYAVFHRTLKLSRGTWRLMQCAGRYFINMALIFGLAIVMYVSMYQLAISLISIHRFFDNRQPVELRSSLTRKNVIVLMIMLFLIEVLNYIGAYIAIFVIIMTGKWELYIHVAIYNCSLYIAHQILLFIGMGFQFSMRTVPATNHSENVIVTHTKHIGATKFVLLIIAVLSYITGFETTVAVMMFFSIDVFLVPLIIELTEIRASPTATMQSNNVIVPCEIVKQPVQF
;
A
#
# COMPACT_ATOMS: atom_id res chain seq x y z
N MET A 1 16.10 67.57 26.79
CA MET A 1 16.77 67.40 25.48
C MET A 1 16.03 66.33 24.71
N VAL A 2 15.29 66.72 23.68
CA VAL A 2 14.51 65.79 22.84
C VAL A 2 15.48 65.19 21.80
N PRO A 3 15.54 63.86 21.63
CA PRO A 3 16.43 63.25 20.64
C PRO A 3 16.09 63.75 19.24
N SER A 4 17.10 64.13 18.46
CA SER A 4 16.89 64.59 17.08
C SER A 4 16.27 63.48 16.23
N TRP A 5 15.47 63.90 15.25
CA TRP A 5 14.73 63.03 14.33
C TRP A 5 15.61 61.98 13.62
N ASP A 6 16.90 62.27 13.45
CA ASP A 6 17.86 61.37 12.81
C ASP A 6 18.20 60.14 13.67
N HIS A 7 18.12 60.26 15.01
CA HIS A 7 18.38 59.16 15.93
C HIS A 7 17.27 58.09 15.86
N TRP A 8 16.01 58.53 15.70
CA TRP A 8 14.85 57.65 15.54
C TRP A 8 14.82 56.95 14.17
N ARG A 9 15.29 57.61 13.11
CA ARG A 9 15.45 56.98 11.79
C ARG A 9 16.48 55.85 11.84
N SER A 10 17.68 56.13 12.37
CA SER A 10 18.77 55.15 12.40
C SER A 10 18.40 53.88 13.18
N ALA A 11 17.75 54.02 14.34
CA ALA A 11 17.28 52.90 15.14
C ALA A 11 16.21 52.07 14.41
N SER A 12 15.27 52.72 13.72
CA SER A 12 14.20 52.05 12.98
C SER A 12 14.73 51.26 11.78
N TYR A 13 15.70 51.80 11.04
CA TYR A 13 16.35 51.08 9.93
C TYR A 13 17.15 49.87 10.42
N ALA A 14 17.86 49.98 11.55
CA ALA A 14 18.64 48.87 12.10
C ALA A 14 17.75 47.72 12.62
N VAL A 15 16.61 48.04 13.22
CA VAL A 15 15.61 47.04 13.66
C VAL A 15 14.99 46.34 12.46
N PHE A 16 14.54 47.09 11.45
CA PHE A 16 13.93 46.55 10.23
C PHE A 16 14.91 45.66 9.44
N HIS A 17 16.18 46.05 9.32
CA HIS A 17 17.22 45.22 8.68
C HIS A 17 17.53 43.94 9.47
N ARG A 18 17.47 43.96 10.81
CA ARG A 18 17.62 42.76 11.64
C ARG A 18 16.44 41.81 11.48
N THR A 19 15.19 42.30 11.44
CA THR A 19 14.00 41.45 11.24
C THR A 19 13.99 40.82 9.85
N LEU A 20 14.41 41.56 8.80
CA LEU A 20 14.55 41.03 7.43
C LEU A 20 15.68 40.00 7.28
N LYS A 21 16.78 40.15 8.02
CA LYS A 21 17.86 39.13 8.07
C LYS A 21 17.42 37.86 8.79
N LEU A 22 16.65 37.99 9.87
CA LEU A 22 16.04 36.84 10.56
C LEU A 22 15.00 36.13 9.68
N SER A 23 14.28 36.87 8.84
CA SER A 23 13.28 36.29 7.92
C SER A 23 13.91 35.46 6.80
N ARG A 24 14.99 35.92 6.14
CA ARG A 24 15.62 35.11 5.07
C ARG A 24 16.19 33.79 5.55
N GLY A 25 16.71 33.73 6.78
CA GLY A 25 17.19 32.49 7.39
C GLY A 25 16.05 31.50 7.67
N THR A 26 14.93 31.99 8.21
CA THR A 26 13.73 31.16 8.46
C THR A 26 13.06 30.70 7.17
N TRP A 27 12.99 31.53 6.12
CA TRP A 27 12.49 31.12 4.80
C TRP A 27 13.33 30.01 4.17
N ARG A 28 14.67 30.06 4.28
CA ARG A 28 15.54 28.98 3.79
C ARG A 28 15.39 27.70 4.61
N LEU A 29 15.29 27.80 5.93
CA LEU A 29 15.04 26.64 6.80
C LEU A 29 13.68 25.99 6.51
N MET A 30 12.65 26.78 6.27
CA MET A 30 11.31 26.28 5.90
C MET A 30 11.30 25.61 4.53
N GLN A 31 12.07 26.13 3.56
CA GLN A 31 12.28 25.49 2.25
C GLN A 31 13.09 24.18 2.37
N CYS A 32 14.12 24.13 3.21
CA CYS A 32 14.89 22.92 3.48
C CYS A 32 14.05 21.84 4.18
N ALA A 33 13.29 22.21 5.21
CA ALA A 33 12.37 21.32 5.91
C ALA A 33 11.27 20.80 4.96
N GLY A 34 10.71 21.68 4.12
CA GLY A 34 9.74 21.31 3.10
C GLY A 34 10.28 20.30 2.08
N ARG A 35 11.49 20.53 1.55
CA ARG A 35 12.16 19.58 0.64
C ARG A 35 12.41 18.23 1.29
N TYR A 36 12.86 18.23 2.55
CA TYR A 36 13.08 16.99 3.30
C TYR A 36 11.77 16.20 3.48
N PHE A 37 10.69 16.88 3.87
CA PHE A 37 9.39 16.27 4.04
C PHE A 37 8.84 15.68 2.74
N ILE A 38 8.95 16.41 1.62
CA ILE A 38 8.53 15.94 0.29
C ILE A 38 9.34 14.70 -0.13
N ASN A 39 10.67 14.73 0.04
CA ASN A 39 11.52 13.59 -0.32
C ASN A 39 11.17 12.34 0.51
N MET A 40 10.93 12.51 1.81
CA MET A 40 10.48 11.40 2.65
C MET A 40 9.12 10.86 2.19
N ALA A 41 8.15 11.74 1.95
CA ALA A 41 6.82 11.34 1.46
C ALA A 41 6.90 10.58 0.13
N LEU A 42 7.80 10.99 -0.79
CA LEU A 42 8.02 10.30 -2.06
C LEU A 42 8.62 8.90 -1.86
N ILE A 43 9.61 8.75 -0.99
CA ILE A 43 10.24 7.46 -0.70
C ILE A 43 9.22 6.51 -0.05
N PHE A 44 8.48 6.99 0.95
CA PHE A 44 7.44 6.19 1.59
C PHE A 44 6.30 5.84 0.63
N GLY A 45 5.85 6.79 -0.18
CA GLY A 45 4.85 6.56 -1.21
C GLY A 45 5.29 5.48 -2.20
N LEU A 46 6.53 5.56 -2.69
CA LEU A 46 7.10 4.55 -3.59
C LEU A 46 7.16 3.17 -2.93
N ALA A 47 7.63 3.09 -1.69
CA ALA A 47 7.69 1.85 -0.94
C ALA A 47 6.30 1.21 -0.76
N ILE A 48 5.29 2.02 -0.45
CA ILE A 48 3.90 1.54 -0.31
C ILE A 48 3.37 1.03 -1.65
N VAL A 49 3.54 1.78 -2.74
CA VAL A 49 3.04 1.34 -4.06
C VAL A 49 3.73 0.04 -4.50
N MET A 50 5.05 -0.08 -4.30
CA MET A 50 5.78 -1.33 -4.55
C MET A 50 5.23 -2.48 -3.70
N TYR A 51 5.07 -2.27 -2.39
CA TYR A 51 4.53 -3.26 -1.48
C TYR A 51 3.13 -3.72 -1.91
N VAL A 52 2.25 -2.79 -2.27
CA VAL A 52 0.88 -3.08 -2.67
C VAL A 52 0.84 -3.87 -3.98
N SER A 53 1.62 -3.47 -4.99
CA SER A 53 1.70 -4.20 -6.27
C SER A 53 2.19 -5.63 -6.06
N MET A 54 3.29 -5.78 -5.31
CA MET A 54 3.87 -7.05 -4.91
C MET A 54 2.87 -7.96 -4.20
N TYR A 55 2.15 -7.40 -3.22
CA TYR A 55 1.17 -8.12 -2.45
C TYR A 55 0.02 -8.63 -3.31
N GLN A 56 -0.52 -7.75 -4.16
CA GLN A 56 -1.62 -8.10 -5.07
C GLN A 56 -1.22 -9.18 -6.06
N LEU A 57 -0.01 -9.10 -6.65
CA LEU A 57 0.51 -10.15 -7.53
C LEU A 57 0.66 -11.49 -6.78
N ALA A 58 1.23 -11.46 -5.58
CA ALA A 58 1.46 -12.67 -4.79
C ALA A 58 0.16 -13.39 -4.44
N ILE A 59 -0.83 -12.69 -3.87
CA ILE A 59 -2.11 -13.31 -3.49
C ILE A 59 -2.87 -13.83 -4.71
N SER A 60 -2.70 -13.19 -5.87
CA SER A 60 -3.34 -13.61 -7.12
C SER A 60 -2.72 -14.90 -7.65
N LEU A 61 -1.38 -14.97 -7.70
CA LEU A 61 -0.67 -16.17 -8.16
C LEU A 61 -0.88 -17.36 -7.22
N ILE A 62 -0.86 -17.13 -5.90
CA ILE A 62 -1.15 -18.18 -4.92
C ILE A 62 -2.59 -18.67 -5.08
N SER A 63 -3.53 -17.77 -5.34
CA SER A 63 -4.93 -18.13 -5.61
C SER A 63 -5.09 -18.99 -6.87
N ILE A 64 -4.40 -18.62 -7.94
CA ILE A 64 -4.38 -19.37 -9.20
C ILE A 64 -3.75 -20.75 -8.99
N HIS A 65 -2.61 -20.83 -8.30
CA HIS A 65 -1.97 -22.10 -7.99
C HIS A 65 -2.90 -23.00 -7.17
N ARG A 66 -3.54 -22.46 -6.13
CA ARG A 66 -4.48 -23.22 -5.29
C ARG A 66 -5.64 -23.80 -6.12
N PHE A 67 -6.10 -23.05 -7.12
CA PHE A 67 -7.12 -23.53 -8.07
C PHE A 67 -6.65 -24.70 -8.92
N PHE A 68 -5.48 -24.59 -9.54
CA PHE A 68 -4.93 -25.68 -10.34
C PHE A 68 -4.62 -26.91 -9.48
N ASP A 69 -4.01 -26.72 -8.31
CA ASP A 69 -3.68 -27.79 -7.38
C ASP A 69 -4.93 -28.58 -6.93
N ASN A 70 -6.04 -27.89 -6.68
CA ASN A 70 -7.30 -28.55 -6.30
C ASN A 70 -7.98 -29.30 -7.46
N ARG A 71 -7.62 -29.03 -8.70
CA ARG A 71 -8.14 -29.73 -9.89
C ARG A 71 -7.25 -30.90 -10.32
N GLN A 72 -6.04 -30.99 -9.78
CA GLN A 72 -5.14 -32.10 -10.05
C GLN A 72 -5.54 -33.36 -9.26
N PRO A 73 -5.27 -34.56 -9.80
CA PRO A 73 -5.46 -35.80 -9.04
C PRO A 73 -4.54 -35.79 -7.81
N VAL A 74 -4.98 -36.46 -6.74
CA VAL A 74 -4.31 -36.43 -5.42
C VAL A 74 -2.82 -36.80 -5.51
N GLU A 75 -2.47 -37.69 -6.44
CA GLU A 75 -1.10 -38.16 -6.68
C GLU A 75 -0.17 -37.11 -7.29
N LEU A 76 -0.71 -36.15 -8.05
CA LEU A 76 0.05 -35.04 -8.66
C LEU A 76 0.02 -33.76 -7.83
N ARG A 77 -0.79 -33.74 -6.77
CA ARG A 77 -1.04 -32.56 -5.96
C ARG A 77 0.24 -32.09 -5.28
N SER A 78 0.64 -30.86 -5.55
CA SER A 78 1.87 -30.27 -5.02
C SER A 78 1.51 -29.15 -4.06
N SER A 79 1.67 -29.41 -2.76
CA SER A 79 1.45 -28.37 -1.76
C SER A 79 2.45 -27.23 -1.93
N LEU A 80 1.99 -25.98 -1.90
CA LEU A 80 2.89 -24.83 -1.81
C LEU A 80 3.73 -24.93 -0.53
N THR A 81 5.02 -25.23 -0.69
CA THR A 81 5.94 -25.17 0.43
C THR A 81 6.26 -23.72 0.76
N ARG A 82 6.60 -23.45 2.03
CA ARG A 82 7.08 -22.12 2.47
C ARG A 82 8.25 -21.62 1.61
N LYS A 83 9.14 -22.53 1.19
CA LYS A 83 10.28 -22.20 0.32
C LYS A 83 9.81 -21.69 -1.04
N ASN A 84 8.82 -22.35 -1.66
CA ASN A 84 8.27 -21.93 -2.96
C ASN A 84 7.59 -20.56 -2.86
N VAL A 85 6.86 -20.29 -1.77
CA VAL A 85 6.29 -18.96 -1.51
C VAL A 85 7.38 -17.90 -1.39
N ILE A 86 8.45 -18.17 -0.61
CA ILE A 86 9.56 -17.22 -0.45
C ILE A 86 10.24 -16.94 -1.79
N VAL A 87 10.51 -17.98 -2.59
CA VAL A 87 11.10 -17.82 -3.93
C VAL A 87 10.18 -17.00 -4.83
N LEU A 88 8.87 -17.28 -4.82
CA LEU A 88 7.89 -16.48 -5.57
C LEU A 88 7.94 -15.00 -5.16
N MET A 89 7.94 -14.71 -3.85
CA MET A 89 8.03 -13.34 -3.33
C MET A 89 9.32 -12.65 -3.77
N ILE A 90 10.46 -13.34 -3.75
CA ILE A 90 11.74 -12.78 -4.22
C ILE A 90 11.70 -12.48 -5.72
N MET A 91 11.16 -13.41 -6.53
CA MET A 91 11.07 -13.23 -7.98
C MET A 91 10.17 -12.05 -8.35
N LEU A 92 8.99 -11.95 -7.72
CA LEU A 92 8.10 -10.79 -7.89
C LEU A 92 8.80 -9.49 -7.51
N PHE A 93 9.58 -9.50 -6.41
CA PHE A 93 10.27 -8.30 -5.91
C PHE A 93 11.30 -7.82 -6.92
N LEU A 94 12.09 -8.73 -7.47
CA LEU A 94 13.08 -8.41 -8.50
C LEU A 94 12.41 -7.86 -9.76
N ILE A 95 11.31 -8.46 -10.22
CA ILE A 95 10.56 -7.99 -11.39
C ILE A 95 10.06 -6.57 -11.19
N GLU A 96 9.43 -6.29 -10.05
CA GLU A 96 8.92 -4.95 -9.74
C GLU A 96 10.05 -3.92 -9.64
N VAL A 97 11.12 -4.22 -8.90
CA VAL A 97 12.27 -3.32 -8.79
C VAL A 97 12.85 -2.99 -10.17
N LEU A 98 13.04 -3.99 -11.04
CA LEU A 98 13.52 -3.77 -12.41
C LEU A 98 12.58 -2.87 -13.21
N ASN A 99 11.26 -3.06 -13.07
CA ASN A 99 10.27 -2.23 -13.74
C ASN A 99 10.35 -0.76 -13.29
N TYR A 100 10.45 -0.51 -11.98
CA TYR A 100 10.60 0.85 -11.45
C TYR A 100 11.92 1.51 -11.84
N ILE A 101 13.03 0.76 -11.85
CA ILE A 101 14.32 1.25 -12.34
C ILE A 101 14.20 1.63 -13.82
N GLY A 102 13.57 0.78 -14.64
CA GLY A 102 13.32 1.06 -16.05
C GLY A 102 12.51 2.34 -16.27
N ALA A 103 11.42 2.51 -15.52
CA ALA A 103 10.61 3.73 -15.56
C ALA A 103 11.40 4.98 -15.16
N TYR A 104 12.23 4.89 -14.10
CA TYR A 104 13.06 5.99 -13.64
C TYR A 104 14.11 6.40 -14.68
N ILE A 105 14.79 5.42 -15.29
CA ILE A 105 15.75 5.67 -16.39
C ILE A 105 15.04 6.34 -17.57
N ALA A 106 13.85 5.87 -17.95
CA ALA A 106 13.08 6.44 -19.04
C ALA A 106 12.70 7.92 -18.76
N ILE A 107 12.24 8.23 -17.55
CA ILE A 107 11.94 9.61 -17.12
C ILE A 107 13.21 10.47 -17.15
N PHE A 108 14.34 9.96 -16.65
CA PHE A 108 15.62 10.67 -16.68
C PHE A 108 16.05 11.01 -18.12
N VAL A 109 15.95 10.06 -19.04
CA VAL A 109 16.24 10.28 -20.47
C VAL A 109 15.31 11.33 -21.08
N ILE A 110 14.02 11.32 -20.75
CA ILE A 110 13.06 12.34 -21.22
C ILE A 110 13.49 13.74 -20.77
N ILE A 111 13.86 13.89 -19.49
CA ILE A 111 14.30 15.17 -18.93
C ILE A 111 15.57 15.66 -19.63
N MET A 112 16.55 14.77 -19.83
CA MET A 112 17.83 15.12 -20.45
C MET A 112 17.71 15.46 -21.94
N THR A 113 16.78 14.82 -22.65
CA THR A 113 16.57 15.03 -24.09
C THR A 113 15.53 16.09 -24.41
N GLY A 114 14.71 16.52 -23.44
CA GLY A 114 13.61 17.46 -23.61
C GLY A 114 12.44 16.94 -24.46
N LYS A 115 12.44 15.64 -24.80
CA LYS A 115 11.44 15.02 -25.67
C LYS A 115 10.20 14.59 -24.88
N TRP A 116 9.37 15.55 -24.51
CA TRP A 116 8.16 15.31 -23.72
C TRP A 116 7.14 14.38 -24.39
N GLU A 117 7.17 14.22 -25.72
CA GLU A 117 6.32 13.24 -26.42
C GLU A 117 6.54 11.79 -25.95
N LEU A 118 7.77 11.45 -25.55
CA LEU A 118 8.09 10.13 -25.00
C LEU A 118 7.47 9.89 -23.62
N TYR A 119 7.07 10.94 -22.90
CA TYR A 119 6.38 10.82 -21.62
C TYR A 119 5.06 10.07 -21.75
N ILE A 120 4.29 10.35 -22.81
CA ILE A 120 3.01 9.68 -23.06
C ILE A 120 3.24 8.18 -23.26
N HIS A 121 4.28 7.78 -23.99
CA HIS A 121 4.62 6.36 -24.17
C HIS A 121 4.99 5.68 -22.84
N VAL A 122 5.80 6.33 -22.01
CA VAL A 122 6.15 5.80 -20.68
C VAL A 122 4.91 5.70 -19.78
N ALA A 123 4.03 6.71 -19.81
CA ALA A 123 2.79 6.70 -19.04
C ALA A 123 1.84 5.56 -19.48
N ILE A 124 1.66 5.37 -20.79
CA ILE A 124 0.84 4.28 -21.33
C ILE A 124 1.41 2.91 -20.96
N TYR A 125 2.74 2.73 -21.04
CA TYR A 125 3.39 1.48 -20.63
C TYR A 125 3.12 1.14 -19.16
N ASN A 126 3.34 2.10 -18.25
CA ASN A 126 3.10 1.91 -16.82
C ASN A 126 1.61 1.67 -16.51
N CYS A 127 0.70 2.37 -17.20
CA CYS A 127 -0.74 2.13 -17.07
C CYS A 127 -1.12 0.72 -17.54
N SER A 128 -0.58 0.27 -18.67
CA SER A 128 -0.87 -1.07 -19.22
C SER A 128 -0.40 -2.17 -18.27
N LEU A 129 0.78 -2.00 -17.67
CA LEU A 129 1.32 -2.93 -16.69
C LEU A 129 0.47 -2.97 -15.41
N TYR A 130 0.02 -1.81 -14.92
CA TYR A 130 -0.93 -1.75 -13.81
C TYR A 130 -2.23 -2.50 -14.14
N ILE A 131 -2.82 -2.26 -15.32
CA ILE A 131 -4.04 -2.96 -15.76
C ILE A 131 -3.82 -4.47 -15.82
N ALA A 132 -2.66 -4.94 -16.29
CA ALA A 132 -2.32 -6.35 -16.28
C ALA A 132 -2.30 -6.94 -14.86
N HIS A 133 -1.77 -6.21 -13.88
CA HIS A 133 -1.82 -6.62 -12.46
C HIS A 133 -3.25 -6.72 -11.95
N GLN A 134 -4.12 -5.77 -12.30
CA GLN A 134 -5.54 -5.80 -11.91
C GLN A 134 -6.29 -6.97 -12.54
N ILE A 135 -6.05 -7.27 -13.82
CA ILE A 135 -6.63 -8.43 -14.49
C ILE A 135 -6.23 -9.72 -13.77
N LEU A 136 -4.95 -9.88 -13.42
CA LEU A 136 -4.48 -11.06 -12.69
C LEU A 136 -5.17 -11.20 -11.32
N LEU A 137 -5.38 -10.09 -10.63
CA LEU A 137 -6.13 -10.06 -9.37
C LEU A 137 -7.58 -10.49 -9.54
N PHE A 138 -8.28 -10.02 -10.57
CA PHE A 138 -9.65 -10.43 -10.84
C PHE A 138 -9.76 -11.90 -11.24
N ILE A 139 -8.78 -12.43 -11.98
CA ILE A 139 -8.68 -13.86 -12.28
C ILE A 139 -8.51 -14.66 -10.99
N GLY A 140 -7.57 -14.26 -10.14
CA GLY A 140 -7.35 -14.90 -8.84
C GLY A 140 -8.60 -14.89 -7.95
N MET A 141 -9.31 -13.75 -7.91
CA MET A 141 -10.58 -13.61 -7.21
C MET A 141 -11.65 -14.56 -7.79
N GLY A 142 -11.83 -14.60 -9.11
CA GLY A 142 -12.81 -15.48 -9.76
C GLY A 142 -12.57 -16.96 -9.47
N PHE A 143 -11.29 -17.38 -9.45
CA PHE A 143 -10.92 -18.74 -9.05
C PHE A 143 -11.24 -19.02 -7.58
N GLN A 144 -10.98 -18.08 -6.67
CA GLN A 144 -11.31 -18.25 -5.25
C GLN A 144 -12.82 -18.29 -4.99
N PHE A 145 -13.64 -17.62 -5.80
CA PHE A 145 -15.10 -17.78 -5.75
C PHE A 145 -15.53 -19.15 -6.27
N SER A 146 -14.90 -19.65 -7.33
CA SER A 146 -15.16 -20.98 -7.89
C SER A 146 -14.78 -22.13 -6.94
N MET A 147 -13.87 -21.89 -5.98
CA MET A 147 -13.43 -22.86 -4.97
C MET A 147 -14.12 -22.70 -3.61
N ARG A 148 -15.29 -22.06 -3.53
CA ARG A 148 -15.95 -21.78 -2.24
C ARG A 148 -16.16 -23.02 -1.36
N THR A 149 -16.25 -24.20 -1.95
CA THR A 149 -16.44 -25.49 -1.25
C THR A 149 -15.14 -26.11 -0.73
N VAL A 150 -13.96 -25.60 -1.12
CA VAL A 150 -12.67 -26.13 -0.70
C VAL A 150 -12.19 -25.33 0.51
N PRO A 151 -12.24 -25.91 1.73
CA PRO A 151 -11.76 -25.22 2.92
C PRO A 151 -10.28 -24.90 2.79
N ALA A 152 -9.87 -23.75 3.33
CA ALA A 152 -8.46 -23.44 3.50
C ALA A 152 -7.87 -24.42 4.52
N THR A 153 -6.68 -24.96 4.23
CA THR A 153 -6.07 -26.00 5.09
C THR A 153 -5.44 -25.38 6.34
N ASN A 154 -4.95 -24.14 6.23
CA ASN A 154 -4.21 -23.44 7.26
C ASN A 154 -4.66 -21.98 7.41
N HIS A 155 -4.33 -21.38 8.56
CA HIS A 155 -4.67 -19.98 8.85
C HIS A 155 -4.16 -19.02 7.77
N SER A 156 -2.90 -19.17 7.34
CA SER A 156 -2.30 -18.34 6.29
C SER A 156 -3.03 -18.45 4.94
N GLU A 157 -3.48 -19.64 4.56
CA GLU A 157 -4.28 -19.82 3.35
C GLU A 157 -5.65 -19.14 3.48
N ASN A 158 -6.27 -19.23 4.66
CA ASN A 158 -7.56 -18.58 4.89
C ASN A 158 -7.45 -17.05 4.81
N VAL A 159 -6.35 -16.49 5.32
CA VAL A 159 -6.01 -15.07 5.18
C VAL A 159 -5.87 -14.69 3.71
N ILE A 160 -5.10 -15.46 2.92
CA ILE A 160 -4.91 -15.19 1.47
C ILE A 160 -6.25 -15.24 0.73
N VAL A 161 -7.07 -16.26 0.95
CA VAL A 161 -8.40 -16.38 0.33
C VAL A 161 -9.28 -15.18 0.66
N THR A 162 -9.28 -14.77 1.92
CA THR A 162 -10.07 -13.64 2.40
C THR A 162 -9.59 -12.34 1.78
N HIS A 163 -8.28 -12.12 1.72
CA HIS A 163 -7.66 -10.92 1.17
C HIS A 163 -7.91 -10.81 -0.34
N THR A 164 -7.70 -11.89 -1.10
CA THR A 164 -7.98 -11.89 -2.55
C THR A 164 -9.45 -11.58 -2.82
N LYS A 165 -10.38 -12.12 -2.03
CA LYS A 165 -11.81 -11.82 -2.18
C LYS A 165 -12.15 -10.37 -1.84
N HIS A 166 -11.69 -9.85 -0.70
CA HIS A 166 -12.07 -8.50 -0.26
C HIS A 166 -11.37 -7.42 -1.08
N ILE A 167 -10.06 -7.55 -1.34
CA ILE A 167 -9.29 -6.60 -2.17
C ILE A 167 -9.84 -6.64 -3.59
N GLY A 168 -10.00 -7.84 -4.16
CA GLY A 168 -10.52 -8.03 -5.52
C GLY A 168 -11.95 -7.49 -5.67
N ALA A 169 -12.86 -7.79 -4.75
CA ALA A 169 -14.26 -7.34 -4.85
C ALA A 169 -14.39 -5.83 -4.72
N THR A 170 -13.66 -5.22 -3.78
CA THR A 170 -13.67 -3.76 -3.59
C THR A 170 -13.19 -3.06 -4.86
N LYS A 171 -12.10 -3.55 -5.46
CA LYS A 171 -11.59 -3.02 -6.73
C LYS A 171 -12.52 -3.27 -7.90
N PHE A 172 -13.19 -4.40 -7.95
CA PHE A 172 -14.13 -4.70 -9.01
C PHE A 172 -15.32 -3.73 -8.99
N VAL A 173 -15.83 -3.38 -7.79
CA VAL A 173 -16.85 -2.35 -7.63
C VAL A 173 -16.33 -0.98 -8.10
N LEU A 174 -15.12 -0.59 -7.70
CA LEU A 174 -14.52 0.67 -8.13
C LEU A 174 -14.27 0.71 -9.65
N LEU A 175 -13.92 -0.41 -10.27
CA LEU A 175 -13.79 -0.52 -11.72
C LEU A 175 -15.14 -0.29 -12.41
N ILE A 176 -16.23 -0.88 -11.90
CA ILE A 176 -17.58 -0.64 -12.44
C ILE A 176 -17.93 0.84 -12.33
N ILE A 177 -17.69 1.47 -11.18
CA ILE A 177 -17.94 2.90 -10.99
C ILE A 177 -17.11 3.73 -11.99
N ALA A 178 -15.81 3.43 -12.14
CA ALA A 178 -14.95 4.13 -13.08
C ALA A 178 -15.41 3.98 -14.54
N VAL A 179 -15.85 2.79 -14.95
CA VAL A 179 -16.39 2.53 -16.28
C VAL A 179 -17.71 3.26 -16.49
N LEU A 180 -18.62 3.26 -15.51
CA LEU A 180 -19.88 4.00 -15.58
C LEU A 180 -19.63 5.51 -15.68
N SER A 181 -18.72 6.05 -14.88
CA SER A 181 -18.26 7.45 -14.98
C SER A 181 -17.72 7.77 -16.37
N TYR A 182 -16.90 6.88 -16.94
CA TYR A 182 -16.37 7.04 -18.30
C TYR A 182 -17.48 7.07 -19.37
N ILE A 183 -18.43 6.13 -19.32
CA ILE A 183 -19.54 6.05 -20.30
C ILE A 183 -20.48 7.26 -20.19
N THR A 184 -20.76 7.71 -18.96
CA THR A 184 -21.66 8.85 -18.70
C THR A 184 -20.98 10.21 -18.89
N GLY A 185 -19.65 10.24 -19.03
CA GLY A 185 -18.87 11.47 -19.05
C GLY A 185 -18.82 12.21 -17.72
N PHE A 186 -19.26 11.59 -16.62
CA PHE A 186 -19.30 12.20 -15.30
C PHE A 186 -17.97 12.01 -14.55
N GLU A 187 -17.28 13.13 -14.27
CA GLU A 187 -16.08 13.19 -13.42
C GLU A 187 -15.05 12.08 -13.72
N THR A 188 -14.80 11.82 -15.00
CA THR A 188 -13.98 10.70 -15.48
C THR A 188 -12.57 10.72 -14.90
N THR A 189 -11.93 11.89 -14.88
CA THR A 189 -10.59 12.07 -14.31
C THR A 189 -10.56 11.73 -12.82
N VAL A 190 -11.56 12.16 -12.05
CA VAL A 190 -11.63 11.90 -10.61
C VAL A 190 -11.84 10.40 -10.35
N ALA A 191 -12.76 9.77 -11.07
CA ALA A 191 -13.04 8.35 -10.92
C ALA A 191 -11.81 7.48 -11.23
N VAL A 192 -11.09 7.81 -12.30
CA VAL A 192 -9.85 7.11 -12.68
C VAL A 192 -8.76 7.33 -11.63
N MET A 193 -8.55 8.57 -11.18
CA MET A 193 -7.56 8.87 -10.13
C MET A 193 -7.88 8.17 -8.80
N MET A 194 -9.16 8.07 -8.42
CA MET A 194 -9.59 7.31 -7.25
C MET A 194 -9.30 5.82 -7.41
N PHE A 195 -9.56 5.25 -8.59
CA PHE A 195 -9.28 3.84 -8.85
C PHE A 195 -7.79 3.49 -8.69
N PHE A 196 -6.88 4.35 -9.16
CA PHE A 196 -5.44 4.14 -8.98
C PHE A 196 -4.96 4.38 -7.53
N SER A 197 -5.47 5.42 -6.88
CA SER A 197 -4.98 5.86 -5.56
C SER A 197 -5.48 5.04 -4.39
N ILE A 198 -6.63 4.37 -4.52
CA ILE A 198 -7.23 3.57 -3.45
C ILE A 198 -6.31 2.46 -2.95
N ASP A 199 -5.42 1.96 -3.82
CA ASP A 199 -4.51 0.86 -3.56
C ASP A 199 -3.60 1.10 -2.37
N VAL A 200 -3.16 2.36 -2.21
CA VAL A 200 -2.29 2.81 -1.13
C VAL A 200 -2.94 2.62 0.25
N PHE A 201 -4.28 2.69 0.32
CA PHE A 201 -5.04 2.56 1.57
C PHE A 201 -5.70 1.20 1.72
N LEU A 202 -6.27 0.67 0.64
CA LEU A 202 -7.11 -0.53 0.65
C LEU A 202 -6.36 -1.77 1.11
N VAL A 203 -5.14 -1.97 0.61
CA VAL A 203 -4.36 -3.17 0.93
C VAL A 203 -3.91 -3.19 2.39
N PRO A 204 -3.25 -2.14 2.92
CA PRO A 204 -2.94 -2.08 4.35
C PRO A 204 -4.17 -2.21 5.24
N LEU A 205 -5.27 -1.52 4.90
CA LEU A 205 -6.52 -1.56 5.67
C LEU A 205 -7.10 -2.98 5.77
N ILE A 206 -7.13 -3.72 4.65
CA ILE A 206 -7.65 -5.09 4.65
C ILE A 206 -6.77 -6.02 5.46
N ILE A 207 -5.44 -5.85 5.40
CA ILE A 207 -4.50 -6.65 6.20
C ILE A 207 -4.70 -6.38 7.70
N GLU A 208 -4.81 -5.12 8.11
CA GLU A 208 -5.02 -4.76 9.51
C GLU A 208 -6.38 -5.29 10.03
N LEU A 209 -7.45 -5.13 9.22
CA LEU A 209 -8.78 -5.59 9.59
C LEU A 209 -8.83 -7.11 9.81
N THR A 210 -8.13 -7.89 9.00
CA THR A 210 -8.10 -9.34 9.15
C THR A 210 -7.23 -9.80 10.31
N GLU A 211 -6.11 -9.12 10.60
CA GLU A 211 -5.29 -9.40 11.78
C GLU A 211 -6.07 -9.14 13.09
N ILE A 212 -6.85 -8.04 13.16
CA ILE A 212 -7.73 -7.75 14.29
C ILE A 212 -8.79 -8.84 14.46
N ARG A 213 -9.43 -9.25 13.35
CA ARG A 213 -10.46 -10.31 13.37
C ARG A 213 -9.92 -11.69 13.72
N ALA A 214 -8.64 -11.95 13.45
CA ALA A 214 -7.96 -13.20 13.81
C ALA A 214 -7.60 -13.26 15.31
N SER A 215 -7.57 -12.13 16.01
CA SER A 215 -7.18 -12.01 17.42
C SER A 215 -8.31 -11.55 18.36
N PRO A 216 -9.52 -12.14 18.35
CA PRO A 216 -10.62 -11.72 19.21
C PRO A 216 -10.37 -12.03 20.70
N THR A 217 -9.35 -12.83 21.03
CA THR A 217 -9.14 -13.36 22.40
C THR A 217 -8.47 -12.36 23.35
N ALA A 218 -7.82 -11.30 22.85
CA ALA A 218 -7.11 -10.33 23.71
C ALA A 218 -8.07 -9.36 24.45
N THR A 219 -9.24 -9.06 23.89
CA THR A 219 -10.21 -8.15 24.51
C THR A 219 -11.20 -8.84 25.44
N MET A 220 -11.35 -10.16 25.38
CA MET A 220 -12.17 -10.91 26.35
C MET A 220 -11.40 -11.37 27.60
N GLN A 221 -10.08 -11.47 27.54
CA GLN A 221 -9.27 -11.89 28.70
C GLN A 221 -9.00 -10.77 29.71
N SER A 222 -9.18 -9.50 29.33
CA SER A 222 -9.10 -8.35 30.25
C SER A 222 -10.28 -8.25 31.22
N ASN A 223 -11.41 -8.91 30.93
CA ASN A 223 -12.63 -8.80 31.76
C ASN A 223 -12.85 -9.98 32.71
N ASN A 224 -11.99 -11.01 32.70
CA ASN A 224 -12.16 -12.21 33.52
C ASN A 224 -10.98 -12.55 34.45
N VAL A 225 -10.06 -11.61 34.70
CA VAL A 225 -8.99 -11.79 35.70
C VAL A 225 -9.28 -10.97 36.95
N ILE A 226 -10.22 -11.43 37.77
CA ILE A 226 -10.06 -11.52 39.24
C ILE A 226 -10.94 -12.70 39.72
N VAL A 227 -10.36 -13.89 39.79
CA VAL A 227 -10.84 -14.93 40.73
C VAL A 227 -9.65 -15.20 41.66
N PRO A 228 -9.74 -14.89 42.95
CA PRO A 228 -8.68 -15.20 43.90
C PRO A 228 -8.53 -16.72 44.02
N CYS A 229 -7.28 -17.14 44.00
CA CYS A 229 -6.83 -18.49 44.24
C CYS A 229 -7.32 -18.98 45.62
N GLU A 230 -8.18 -20.00 45.67
CA GLU A 230 -8.40 -20.79 46.88
C GLU A 230 -7.90 -22.22 46.68
N ILE A 231 -6.99 -22.57 47.58
CA ILE A 231 -6.24 -23.81 47.69
C ILE A 231 -7.20 -24.91 48.14
N VAL A 232 -7.52 -25.85 47.24
CA VAL A 232 -8.20 -27.10 47.64
C VAL A 232 -7.15 -28.04 48.23
N LYS A 233 -7.06 -28.08 49.56
CA LYS A 233 -6.41 -29.16 50.31
C LYS A 233 -7.15 -30.48 50.04
N GLN A 234 -6.43 -31.49 49.55
CA GLN A 234 -6.87 -32.88 49.63
C GLN A 234 -7.02 -33.31 51.10
N PRO A 235 -7.97 -34.20 51.40
CA PRO A 235 -7.77 -35.20 52.43
C PRO A 235 -7.56 -36.58 51.78
N VAL A 236 -6.39 -37.15 52.07
CA VAL A 236 -6.12 -38.59 52.02
C VAL A 236 -7.12 -39.28 52.96
N GLN A 237 -7.78 -40.33 52.48
CA GLN A 237 -8.34 -41.36 53.36
C GLN A 237 -7.92 -42.74 52.83
N PHE A 238 -7.48 -43.55 53.80
CA PHE A 238 -6.80 -44.84 53.71
C PHE A 238 -7.64 -45.94 53.07
#